data_AF-A0A132F910-F1
#
_entry.id   AF-A0A132F910-F1
#
_cell.length_a   1.000
_cell.length_b   1.000
_cell.length_c   1.000
_cell.angle_alpha   90.00
_cell.angle_beta   90.00
_cell.angle_gamma   90.00
#
_symmetry.space_group_name_H-M   'P 1'
#
loop_
_entity.id
_entity.type
_entity.pdbx_description
1 polymer ?
#
loop_
_entity_poly.entity_id
_entity_poly.type
_entity_poly.pdbx_seq_one_letter_code
_entity_poly.pdbx_strand_id
1 'polypeptide(L)'
;MCYRHHFTIACVLLLAAVRTAPAQTVHATGLADDPPAALAAVPKQPAYRAYLPPRSDFTRYFPLVRSQGEQGSCTAWATGYNALSAAFNLQLERQGVSAGERRRVAFSPAYLFNLLHRGRCEGGTSVTAALDAIHDNGLVTFDGLPYDPKSCSALPDDLRMRDARSNRLLTYSLIDKDDRDVLEKIRGAVFARKPVVIGIYSGDISSALQRYRGGVFHDLLPKENAHAMVIAGYDDASQTFTVVNSWGNQWGEQGLLRIDYQTLLANLSNGPFVIDEIDPDGVRRMLAAARIEPEPPPVPPVIRQHTSAEGLREAIQRRADKLQCARVDTGVAADRSVALTGFVGSQADLDALLKAVAAMPDAGHVDNRVTVHPWPQCEVYLSFDQGLRHAGGLDVKAVGHPAEHYREGDSLALQVTSPGYPSYLYVAYLQASGEVAYLSWPEGASPRPVPPRSRLVFGGGKNGQPVYRVAKPLGDEIVVVIASRRRLVSGALPEKDIDREFLTKFRMPLLDPDPAVAARDAVAVAVLPLKTVARE
;
A
#
# COMPACT_ATOMS: atom_id res chain seq x y z
N MET A 1 -26.35 -75.27 39.39
CA MET A 1 -26.77 -74.31 38.35
C MET A 1 -26.13 -72.97 38.67
N CYS A 2 -25.28 -72.51 37.74
CA CYS A 2 -24.74 -71.16 37.51
C CYS A 2 -24.29 -70.26 38.69
N TYR A 3 -22.95 -70.12 38.78
CA TYR A 3 -22.19 -68.94 39.20
C TYR A 3 -22.83 -67.59 38.80
N ARG A 4 -22.67 -66.54 39.64
CA ARG A 4 -22.04 -65.26 39.22
C ARG A 4 -21.89 -64.21 40.34
N HIS A 5 -20.61 -63.96 40.62
CA HIS A 5 -19.93 -62.74 41.05
C HIS A 5 -20.71 -61.48 41.46
N HIS A 6 -20.39 -61.01 42.67
CA HIS A 6 -20.41 -59.60 43.04
C HIS A 6 -19.43 -58.81 42.15
N PHE A 7 -19.95 -57.87 41.35
CA PHE A 7 -19.16 -56.85 40.67
C PHE A 7 -19.55 -55.48 41.21
N THR A 8 -18.56 -54.81 41.80
CA THR A 8 -18.54 -53.41 42.20
C THR A 8 -18.81 -52.54 40.97
N ILE A 9 -19.90 -51.77 40.97
CA ILE A 9 -20.10 -50.73 39.97
C ILE A 9 -19.35 -49.49 40.45
N ALA A 10 -18.19 -49.25 39.85
CA ALA A 10 -17.50 -47.97 39.92
C ALA A 10 -18.28 -46.94 39.11
N CYS A 11 -18.76 -45.88 39.77
CA CYS A 11 -19.27 -44.69 39.09
C CYS A 11 -18.11 -44.01 38.35
N VAL A 12 -18.04 -44.22 37.04
CA VAL A 12 -17.26 -43.37 36.13
C VAL A 12 -18.07 -42.11 35.86
N LEU A 13 -17.74 -41.03 36.57
CA LEU A 13 -18.17 -39.68 36.21
C LEU A 13 -17.49 -39.29 34.90
N LEU A 14 -18.21 -39.46 33.78
CA LEU A 14 -17.89 -38.79 32.52
C LEU A 14 -18.07 -37.28 32.74
N LEU A 15 -16.96 -36.57 32.90
CA LEU A 15 -16.89 -35.13 32.71
C LEU A 15 -17.22 -34.82 31.25
N ALA A 16 -18.50 -34.61 30.97
CA ALA A 16 -18.91 -33.94 29.75
C ALA A 16 -18.33 -32.52 29.79
N ALA A 17 -17.43 -32.23 28.85
CA ALA A 17 -16.93 -30.89 28.63
C ALA A 17 -18.14 -29.95 28.40
N VAL A 18 -18.41 -29.09 29.38
CA VAL A 18 -19.35 -27.99 29.24
C VAL A 18 -18.79 -27.10 28.13
N ARG A 19 -19.42 -27.12 26.95
CA ARG A 19 -19.22 -26.07 25.96
C ARG A 19 -19.64 -24.76 26.62
N THR A 20 -18.68 -23.90 26.91
CA THR A 20 -18.93 -22.55 27.37
C THR A 20 -19.82 -21.86 26.33
N ALA A 21 -20.95 -21.30 26.77
CA ALA A 21 -21.76 -20.45 25.91
C ALA A 21 -20.89 -19.26 25.46
N PRO A 22 -21.03 -18.79 24.20
CA PRO A 22 -20.31 -17.59 23.77
C PRO A 22 -20.65 -16.43 24.70
N ALA A 23 -19.64 -15.67 25.12
CA ALA A 23 -19.82 -14.53 25.99
C ALA A 23 -20.75 -13.51 25.31
N GLN A 24 -21.80 -13.07 26.01
CA GLN A 24 -22.76 -12.11 25.47
C GLN A 24 -22.05 -10.81 25.10
N THR A 25 -22.48 -10.15 24.02
CA THR A 25 -21.95 -8.85 23.53
C THR A 25 -23.10 -7.88 23.29
N VAL A 26 -22.92 -6.57 23.52
CA VAL A 26 -23.95 -5.56 23.15
C VAL A 26 -24.09 -5.49 21.63
N HIS A 27 -22.95 -5.49 20.94
CA HIS A 27 -22.85 -5.48 19.50
C HIS A 27 -22.31 -6.83 19.02
N ALA A 28 -23.04 -7.49 18.12
CA ALA A 28 -22.71 -8.82 17.67
C ALA A 28 -21.36 -8.89 16.94
N THR A 29 -20.72 -10.04 17.08
CA THR A 29 -19.49 -10.43 16.40
C THR A 29 -19.68 -11.77 15.72
N GLY A 30 -18.76 -12.14 14.84
CA GLY A 30 -18.88 -13.37 14.04
C GLY A 30 -17.67 -13.62 13.15
N LEU A 31 -16.50 -13.12 13.53
CA LEU A 31 -15.27 -13.50 12.88
C LEU A 31 -14.89 -14.89 13.38
N ALA A 32 -14.91 -15.87 12.49
CA ALA A 32 -14.38 -17.20 12.74
C ALA A 32 -12.89 -17.26 12.40
N ASP A 33 -12.16 -18.17 13.04
CA ASP A 33 -10.74 -18.37 12.75
C ASP A 33 -10.53 -18.90 11.33
N ASP A 34 -9.55 -18.33 10.62
CA ASP A 34 -9.13 -18.86 9.33
C ASP A 34 -8.34 -20.17 9.53
N PRO A 35 -8.63 -21.23 8.76
CA PRO A 35 -7.83 -22.45 8.81
C PRO A 35 -6.36 -22.17 8.49
N PRO A 36 -5.38 -22.73 9.22
CA PRO A 36 -3.96 -22.50 8.96
C PRO A 36 -3.52 -22.78 7.52
N ALA A 37 -4.10 -23.82 6.89
CA ALA A 37 -3.84 -24.15 5.49
C ALA A 37 -4.36 -23.08 4.52
N ALA A 38 -5.51 -22.46 4.83
CA ALA A 38 -6.05 -21.37 4.02
C ALA A 38 -5.14 -20.13 4.12
N LEU A 39 -4.69 -19.76 5.32
CA LEU A 39 -3.76 -18.64 5.52
C LEU A 39 -2.42 -18.84 4.82
N ALA A 40 -1.89 -20.07 4.84
CA ALA A 40 -0.63 -20.40 4.18
C ALA A 40 -0.69 -20.28 2.65
N ALA A 41 -1.88 -20.42 2.05
CA ALA A 41 -2.08 -20.31 0.62
C ALA A 41 -2.20 -18.85 0.13
N VAL A 42 -2.46 -17.89 1.03
CA VAL A 42 -2.63 -16.48 0.66
C VAL A 42 -1.26 -15.82 0.40
N PRO A 43 -1.07 -15.13 -0.74
CA PRO A 43 0.14 -14.37 -1.01
C PRO A 43 0.45 -13.37 0.11
N LYS A 44 1.71 -13.26 0.52
CA LYS A 44 2.11 -12.31 1.56
C LYS A 44 2.37 -10.93 0.98
N GLN A 45 1.94 -9.88 1.68
CA GLN A 45 2.29 -8.51 1.33
C GLN A 45 3.82 -8.31 1.44
N PRO A 46 4.48 -7.81 0.39
CA PRO A 46 5.89 -7.46 0.46
C PRO A 46 6.11 -6.32 1.47
N ALA A 47 7.36 -6.13 1.90
CA ALA A 47 7.72 -4.97 2.70
C ALA A 47 7.36 -3.68 1.94
N TYR A 48 6.68 -2.75 2.62
CA TYR A 48 6.40 -1.44 2.05
C TYR A 48 7.64 -0.57 2.20
N ARG A 49 8.26 -0.19 1.08
CA ARG A 49 9.54 0.51 1.08
C ARG A 49 9.47 1.96 0.64
N ALA A 50 8.34 2.43 0.09
CA ALA A 50 8.21 3.81 -0.38
C ALA A 50 8.00 4.84 0.75
N TYR A 51 8.06 6.14 0.41
CA TYR A 51 7.67 7.20 1.34
C TYR A 51 6.23 7.00 1.79
N LEU A 52 6.00 7.19 3.09
CA LEU A 52 4.68 7.27 3.69
C LEU A 52 4.47 8.71 4.13
N PRO A 53 3.44 9.42 3.63
CA PRO A 53 3.09 10.71 4.21
C PRO A 53 2.73 10.52 5.68
N PRO A 54 2.89 11.56 6.52
CA PRO A 54 2.58 11.47 7.96
C PRO A 54 1.10 11.19 8.24
N ARG A 55 0.23 11.35 7.24
CA ARG A 55 -1.20 11.05 7.34
C ARG A 55 -1.71 10.57 5.99
N SER A 56 -2.57 9.56 6.01
CA SER A 56 -3.37 9.16 4.86
C SER A 56 -4.76 8.78 5.33
N ASP A 57 -5.78 9.24 4.62
CA ASP A 57 -7.17 8.90 4.92
C ASP A 57 -7.93 8.75 3.60
N PHE A 58 -8.66 7.65 3.48
CA PHE A 58 -9.55 7.40 2.37
C PHE A 58 -10.93 6.94 2.84
N THR A 59 -11.31 7.29 4.09
CA THR A 59 -12.64 7.04 4.66
C THR A 59 -13.76 7.54 3.78
N ARG A 60 -13.52 8.64 3.04
CA ARG A 60 -14.49 9.18 2.08
C ARG A 60 -15.00 8.14 1.09
N TYR A 61 -14.23 7.13 0.67
CA TYR A 61 -14.70 6.16 -0.33
C TYR A 61 -15.58 5.07 0.25
N PHE A 62 -15.63 4.92 1.56
CA PHE A 62 -16.49 3.94 2.20
C PHE A 62 -17.96 4.37 2.07
N PRO A 63 -18.90 3.41 1.97
CA PRO A 63 -20.31 3.73 2.12
C PRO A 63 -20.60 4.21 3.55
N LEU A 64 -21.77 4.83 3.73
CA LEU A 64 -22.21 5.26 5.07
C LEU A 64 -22.19 4.09 6.05
N VAL A 65 -21.70 4.32 7.26
CA VAL A 65 -21.66 3.28 8.29
C VAL A 65 -23.09 2.83 8.63
N ARG A 66 -23.30 1.51 8.62
CA ARG A 66 -24.55 0.85 9.00
C ARG A 66 -24.30 -0.17 10.11
N SER A 67 -25.38 -0.78 10.60
CA SER A 67 -25.33 -1.77 11.66
C SER A 67 -25.61 -3.17 11.12
N GLN A 68 -24.79 -4.13 11.52
CA GLN A 68 -25.04 -5.56 11.31
C GLN A 68 -26.14 -6.13 12.21
N GLY A 69 -26.58 -5.38 13.23
CA GLY A 69 -27.53 -5.87 14.22
C GLY A 69 -26.94 -7.01 15.06
N GLU A 70 -27.73 -8.06 15.25
CA GLU A 70 -27.40 -9.19 16.14
C GLU A 70 -26.78 -10.40 15.42
N GLN A 71 -26.65 -10.35 14.09
CA GLN A 71 -26.06 -11.43 13.31
C GLN A 71 -24.54 -11.45 13.40
N GLY A 72 -23.97 -12.65 13.33
CA GLY A 72 -22.52 -12.89 13.25
C GLY A 72 -21.91 -12.58 11.87
N SER A 73 -22.34 -11.48 11.23
CA SER A 73 -22.02 -11.17 9.84
C SER A 73 -20.89 -10.13 9.67
N CYS A 74 -20.15 -9.80 10.73
CA CYS A 74 -19.15 -8.72 10.69
C CYS A 74 -18.11 -8.88 9.57
N THR A 75 -17.73 -10.12 9.23
CA THR A 75 -16.82 -10.39 8.12
C THR A 75 -17.43 -10.05 6.76
N ALA A 76 -18.72 -10.31 6.54
CA ALA A 76 -19.40 -9.90 5.31
C ALA A 76 -19.53 -8.37 5.21
N TRP A 77 -19.74 -7.71 6.35
CA TRP A 77 -19.71 -6.24 6.43
C TRP A 77 -18.33 -5.66 6.16
N ALA A 78 -17.27 -6.22 6.76
CA ALA A 78 -15.91 -5.74 6.59
C ALA A 78 -15.39 -5.96 5.16
N THR A 79 -15.51 -7.18 4.63
CA THR A 79 -14.97 -7.56 3.32
C THR A 79 -15.80 -7.03 2.15
N GLY A 80 -17.13 -7.20 2.20
CA GLY A 80 -18.04 -6.83 1.12
C GLY A 80 -18.54 -5.39 1.22
N TYR A 81 -19.32 -5.09 2.26
CA TYR A 81 -19.96 -3.77 2.40
C TYR A 81 -18.93 -2.64 2.52
N ASN A 82 -17.90 -2.79 3.35
CA ASN A 82 -16.90 -1.75 3.58
C ASN A 82 -15.76 -1.81 2.55
N ALA A 83 -14.93 -2.86 2.59
CA ALA A 83 -13.70 -2.91 1.81
C ALA A 83 -13.93 -2.94 0.30
N LEU A 84 -14.72 -3.88 -0.23
CA LEU A 84 -14.95 -3.97 -1.67
C LEU A 84 -15.65 -2.71 -2.21
N SER A 85 -16.66 -2.18 -1.49
CA SER A 85 -17.33 -0.93 -1.89
C SER A 85 -16.36 0.25 -1.95
N ALA A 86 -15.47 0.39 -0.97
CA ALA A 86 -14.46 1.45 -0.96
C ALA A 86 -13.51 1.35 -2.16
N ALA A 87 -13.08 0.13 -2.50
CA ALA A 87 -12.24 -0.11 -3.68
C ALA A 87 -12.96 0.29 -4.99
N PHE A 88 -14.23 -0.09 -5.15
CA PHE A 88 -15.04 0.28 -6.32
C PHE A 88 -15.28 1.79 -6.39
N ASN A 89 -15.65 2.43 -5.28
CA ASN A 89 -15.90 3.88 -5.22
C ASN A 89 -14.64 4.68 -5.58
N LEU A 90 -13.46 4.24 -5.13
CA LEU A 90 -12.19 4.84 -5.52
C LEU A 90 -11.95 4.76 -7.03
N GLN A 91 -12.21 3.60 -7.64
CA GLN A 91 -12.03 3.43 -9.09
C GLN A 91 -13.05 4.22 -9.91
N LEU A 92 -14.31 4.28 -9.45
CA LEU A 92 -15.35 5.10 -10.09
C LEU A 92 -14.98 6.60 -10.08
N GLU A 93 -14.48 7.11 -8.94
CA GLU A 93 -14.04 8.51 -8.85
C GLU A 93 -12.83 8.78 -9.75
N ARG A 94 -11.86 7.85 -9.83
CA ARG A 94 -10.72 7.93 -10.76
C ARG A 94 -11.16 7.97 -12.24
N GLN A 95 -12.35 7.46 -12.56
CA GLN A 95 -12.95 7.48 -13.90
C GLN A 95 -13.89 8.69 -14.11
N GLY A 96 -13.85 9.68 -13.21
CA GLY A 96 -14.56 10.95 -13.35
C GLY A 96 -15.99 10.96 -12.79
N VAL A 97 -16.42 9.91 -12.08
CA VAL A 97 -17.72 9.93 -11.39
C VAL A 97 -17.55 10.63 -10.06
N SER A 98 -17.92 11.91 -10.00
CA SER A 98 -18.06 12.62 -8.73
C SER A 98 -19.33 12.14 -8.03
N ALA A 99 -19.19 11.15 -7.15
CA ALA A 99 -20.27 10.71 -6.30
C ALA A 99 -20.31 11.61 -5.05
N GLY A 100 -21.30 12.50 -4.96
CA GLY A 100 -21.77 12.96 -3.65
C GLY A 100 -22.17 11.76 -2.78
N GLU A 101 -22.23 11.93 -1.46
CA GLU A 101 -22.44 10.84 -0.49
C GLU A 101 -23.63 9.90 -0.82
N ARG A 102 -24.66 10.39 -1.53
CA ARG A 102 -25.86 9.63 -1.92
C ARG A 102 -25.70 8.73 -3.16
N ARG A 103 -24.53 8.74 -3.83
CA ARG A 103 -24.27 7.95 -5.06
C ARG A 103 -23.12 6.95 -4.91
N ARG A 104 -22.62 6.73 -3.69
CA ARG A 104 -21.57 5.73 -3.45
C ARG A 104 -22.14 4.32 -3.61
N VAL A 105 -21.41 3.48 -4.32
CA VAL A 105 -21.70 2.05 -4.39
C VAL A 105 -21.54 1.47 -2.99
N ALA A 106 -22.51 0.65 -2.60
CA ALA A 106 -22.45 -0.21 -1.43
C ALA A 106 -22.82 -1.62 -1.89
N PHE A 107 -22.00 -2.61 -1.57
CA PHE A 107 -22.31 -4.02 -1.82
C PHE A 107 -23.10 -4.64 -0.68
N SER A 108 -23.90 -5.66 -0.98
CA SER A 108 -24.75 -6.33 0.00
C SER A 108 -23.95 -7.27 0.91
N PRO A 109 -23.90 -7.03 2.24
CA PRO A 109 -23.37 -8.00 3.19
C PRO A 109 -24.30 -9.21 3.36
N ALA A 110 -25.61 -9.04 3.14
CA ALA A 110 -26.57 -10.14 3.18
C ALA A 110 -26.33 -11.15 2.06
N TYR A 111 -25.98 -10.69 0.85
CA TYR A 111 -25.70 -11.58 -0.27
C TYR A 111 -24.57 -12.55 0.09
N LEU A 112 -23.48 -12.01 0.62
CA LEU A 112 -22.31 -12.80 0.98
C LEU A 112 -22.60 -13.73 2.17
N PHE A 113 -23.17 -13.18 3.24
CA PHE A 113 -23.46 -13.94 4.46
C PHE A 113 -24.47 -15.06 4.19
N ASN A 114 -25.60 -14.75 3.55
CA ASN A 114 -26.65 -15.74 3.26
C ASN A 114 -26.16 -16.84 2.32
N LEU A 115 -25.32 -16.51 1.34
CA LEU A 115 -24.71 -17.49 0.43
C LEU A 115 -23.79 -18.45 1.19
N LEU A 116 -22.87 -17.94 2.00
CA LEU A 116 -21.91 -18.74 2.77
C LEU A 116 -22.60 -19.61 3.83
N HIS A 117 -23.65 -19.09 4.45
CA HIS A 117 -24.39 -19.78 5.50
C HIS A 117 -25.56 -20.62 4.97
N ARG A 118 -25.82 -20.57 3.65
CA ARG A 118 -26.91 -21.28 2.97
C ARG A 118 -28.28 -20.98 3.59
N GLY A 119 -28.55 -19.70 3.83
CA GLY A 119 -29.83 -19.24 4.34
C GLY A 119 -29.98 -19.25 5.87
N ARG A 120 -28.93 -19.67 6.59
CA ARG A 120 -28.90 -19.77 8.05
C ARG A 120 -28.24 -18.54 8.68
N CYS A 121 -28.60 -18.23 9.92
CA CYS A 121 -28.05 -17.08 10.63
C CYS A 121 -27.00 -17.44 11.69
N GLU A 122 -26.80 -18.73 11.92
CA GLU A 122 -25.94 -19.24 12.98
C GLU A 122 -24.46 -19.27 12.55
N GLY A 123 -23.60 -18.80 13.46
CA GLY A 123 -22.16 -18.89 13.31
C GLY A 123 -21.52 -17.65 12.71
N GLY A 124 -20.22 -17.77 12.45
CA GLY A 124 -19.39 -16.72 11.88
C GLY A 124 -18.76 -17.15 10.57
N THR A 125 -18.09 -16.22 9.91
CA THR A 125 -17.32 -16.50 8.69
C THR A 125 -15.89 -16.04 8.92
N SER A 126 -14.91 -16.81 8.43
CA SER A 126 -13.51 -16.39 8.42
C SER A 126 -13.26 -15.36 7.31
N VAL A 127 -12.16 -14.62 7.37
CA VAL A 127 -11.87 -13.59 6.35
C VAL A 127 -11.51 -14.24 5.01
N THR A 128 -10.74 -15.33 5.00
CA THR A 128 -10.39 -16.04 3.76
C THR A 128 -11.63 -16.59 3.06
N ALA A 129 -12.53 -17.27 3.79
CA ALA A 129 -13.77 -17.79 3.20
C ALA A 129 -14.66 -16.68 2.60
N ALA A 130 -14.71 -15.51 3.25
CA ALA A 130 -15.43 -14.37 2.72
C ALA A 130 -14.77 -13.79 1.46
N LEU A 131 -13.44 -13.60 1.45
CA LEU A 131 -12.71 -13.06 0.30
C LEU A 131 -12.71 -14.03 -0.89
N ASP A 132 -12.56 -15.33 -0.65
CA ASP A 132 -12.67 -16.39 -1.67
C ASP A 132 -14.06 -16.40 -2.30
N ALA A 133 -15.12 -16.29 -1.48
CA ALA A 133 -16.48 -16.23 -2.02
C ALA A 133 -16.74 -14.96 -2.84
N ILE A 134 -16.17 -13.82 -2.46
CA ILE A 134 -16.20 -12.58 -3.26
C ILE A 134 -15.40 -12.76 -4.56
N HIS A 135 -14.26 -13.44 -4.53
CA HIS A 135 -13.47 -13.73 -5.72
C HIS A 135 -14.25 -14.61 -6.71
N ASP A 136 -14.85 -15.69 -6.22
CA ASP A 136 -15.50 -16.71 -7.05
C ASP A 136 -16.88 -16.27 -7.56
N ASN A 137 -17.65 -15.55 -6.73
CA ASN A 137 -19.06 -15.23 -7.02
C ASN A 137 -19.32 -13.74 -7.22
N GLY A 138 -18.42 -12.87 -6.75
CA GLY A 138 -18.65 -11.43 -6.65
C GLY A 138 -19.84 -11.07 -5.75
N LEU A 139 -20.29 -9.82 -5.80
CA LEU A 139 -21.38 -9.30 -4.99
C LEU A 139 -22.42 -8.51 -5.78
N VAL A 140 -23.67 -8.54 -5.34
CA VAL A 140 -24.67 -7.55 -5.75
C VAL A 140 -24.60 -6.30 -4.88
N THR A 141 -25.15 -5.19 -5.36
CA THR A 141 -25.29 -3.96 -4.56
C THR A 141 -26.22 -4.19 -3.37
N PHE A 142 -26.13 -3.29 -2.38
CA PHE A 142 -26.97 -3.32 -1.19
C PHE A 142 -28.46 -3.36 -1.55
N ASP A 143 -28.89 -2.60 -2.56
CA ASP A 143 -30.30 -2.61 -3.01
C ASP A 143 -30.67 -3.88 -3.79
N GLY A 144 -29.70 -4.56 -4.40
CA GLY A 144 -29.91 -5.84 -5.08
C GLY A 144 -30.31 -6.96 -4.12
N LEU A 145 -29.77 -6.95 -2.89
CA LEU A 145 -30.23 -7.79 -1.79
C LEU A 145 -30.08 -7.04 -0.46
N PRO A 146 -31.11 -6.32 0.01
CA PRO A 146 -31.03 -5.53 1.23
C PRO A 146 -30.73 -6.38 2.46
N TYR A 147 -30.00 -5.79 3.40
CA TYR A 147 -29.68 -6.46 4.66
C TYR A 147 -30.86 -6.44 5.63
N ASP A 148 -31.30 -7.62 6.05
CA ASP A 148 -32.27 -7.79 7.14
C ASP A 148 -31.54 -8.38 8.36
N PRO A 149 -31.35 -7.62 9.46
CA PRO A 149 -30.69 -8.12 10.66
C PRO A 149 -31.46 -9.26 11.35
N LYS A 150 -32.71 -9.53 10.98
CA LYS A 150 -33.54 -10.58 11.58
C LYS A 150 -33.69 -11.83 10.70
N SER A 151 -33.16 -11.81 9.48
CA SER A 151 -33.34 -12.91 8.52
C SER A 151 -32.15 -13.09 7.60
N CYS A 152 -31.76 -14.34 7.39
CA CYS A 152 -30.70 -14.74 6.46
C CYS A 152 -31.23 -15.64 5.33
N SER A 153 -32.54 -15.89 5.29
CA SER A 153 -33.16 -16.91 4.42
C SER A 153 -33.19 -16.53 2.94
N ALA A 154 -33.04 -15.24 2.62
CA ALA A 154 -33.03 -14.75 1.26
C ALA A 154 -31.71 -15.14 0.56
N LEU A 155 -31.75 -16.25 -0.17
CA LEU A 155 -30.64 -16.71 -1.01
C LEU A 155 -30.60 -15.93 -2.33
N PRO A 156 -29.41 -15.69 -2.90
CA PRO A 156 -29.28 -15.16 -4.25
C PRO A 156 -29.95 -16.08 -5.28
N ASP A 157 -30.81 -15.52 -6.13
CA ASP A 157 -31.34 -16.22 -7.30
C ASP A 157 -30.33 -16.19 -8.46
N ASP A 158 -30.64 -16.93 -9.53
CA ASP A 158 -29.78 -17.02 -10.72
C ASP A 158 -29.46 -15.66 -11.35
N LEU A 159 -30.39 -14.70 -11.26
CA LEU A 159 -30.18 -13.35 -11.79
C LEU A 159 -29.13 -12.62 -10.95
N ARG A 160 -29.30 -12.58 -9.63
CA ARG A 160 -28.32 -11.98 -8.71
C ARG A 160 -26.96 -12.65 -8.81
N MET A 161 -26.91 -13.97 -8.93
CA MET A 161 -25.66 -14.71 -9.13
C MET A 161 -24.95 -14.32 -10.43
N ARG A 162 -25.69 -14.07 -11.52
CA ARG A 162 -25.12 -13.57 -12.77
C ARG A 162 -24.62 -12.13 -12.66
N ASP A 163 -25.40 -11.25 -12.04
CA ASP A 163 -25.04 -9.85 -11.86
C ASP A 163 -23.80 -9.70 -10.98
N ALA A 164 -23.72 -10.51 -9.90
CA ALA A 164 -22.64 -10.49 -8.93
C ALA A 164 -21.27 -10.83 -9.52
N ARG A 165 -21.17 -11.75 -10.48
CA ARG A 165 -19.90 -12.18 -11.13
C ARG A 165 -19.06 -11.03 -11.67
N SER A 166 -19.72 -9.92 -11.94
CA SER A 166 -19.14 -8.70 -12.45
C SER A 166 -18.36 -7.90 -11.43
N ASN A 167 -18.74 -8.04 -10.15
CA ASN A 167 -18.33 -7.19 -9.06
C ASN A 167 -17.53 -8.03 -8.05
N ARG A 168 -16.39 -8.53 -8.51
CA ARG A 168 -15.53 -9.42 -7.73
C ARG A 168 -14.21 -8.77 -7.36
N LEU A 169 -13.62 -9.32 -6.32
CA LEU A 169 -12.21 -9.21 -6.00
C LEU A 169 -11.44 -10.11 -6.97
N LEU A 170 -10.30 -9.66 -7.49
CA LEU A 170 -9.41 -10.49 -8.31
C LEU A 170 -8.26 -11.06 -7.47
N THR A 171 -7.65 -10.23 -6.63
CA THR A 171 -6.55 -10.68 -5.77
C THR A 171 -6.61 -10.00 -4.41
N TYR A 172 -6.15 -10.72 -3.40
CA TYR A 172 -5.90 -10.22 -2.07
C TYR A 172 -4.66 -10.89 -1.49
N SER A 173 -4.13 -10.29 -0.44
CA SER A 173 -2.92 -10.76 0.23
C SER A 173 -2.98 -10.55 1.72
N LEU A 174 -2.06 -11.20 2.43
CA LEU A 174 -1.99 -11.25 3.88
C LEU A 174 -0.74 -10.51 4.36
N ILE A 175 -0.91 -9.61 5.32
CA ILE A 175 0.17 -9.06 6.13
C ILE A 175 0.35 -10.02 7.31
N ASP A 176 1.55 -10.55 7.47
CA ASP A 176 1.87 -11.35 8.64
C ASP A 176 1.93 -10.44 9.88
N LYS A 177 1.13 -10.74 10.91
CA LYS A 177 1.04 -9.91 12.12
C LYS A 177 2.32 -9.96 12.96
N ASP A 178 3.13 -11.00 12.79
CA ASP A 178 4.39 -11.20 13.52
C ASP A 178 5.60 -10.68 12.72
N ASP A 179 5.36 -10.05 11.57
CA ASP A 179 6.39 -9.39 10.77
C ASP A 179 6.90 -8.12 11.47
N ARG A 180 8.22 -7.91 11.45
CA ARG A 180 8.85 -6.70 12.00
C ARG A 180 8.38 -5.41 11.33
N ASP A 181 7.92 -5.50 10.07
CA ASP A 181 7.46 -4.37 9.26
C ASP A 181 5.92 -4.31 9.18
N VAL A 182 5.20 -5.00 10.08
CA VAL A 182 3.72 -5.07 10.07
C VAL A 182 3.07 -3.69 10.04
N LEU A 183 3.56 -2.74 10.84
CA LEU A 183 3.03 -1.39 10.91
C LEU A 183 3.18 -0.65 9.57
N GLU A 184 4.35 -0.79 8.95
CA GLU A 184 4.71 -0.20 7.67
C GLU A 184 3.90 -0.80 6.53
N LYS A 185 3.69 -2.13 6.54
CA LYS A 185 2.86 -2.81 5.54
C LYS A 185 1.40 -2.34 5.61
N ILE A 186 0.85 -2.18 6.81
CA ILE A 186 -0.52 -1.65 6.99
C ILE A 186 -0.59 -0.20 6.48
N ARG A 187 0.32 0.68 6.94
CA ARG A 187 0.36 2.09 6.49
C ARG A 187 0.56 2.20 4.98
N GLY A 188 1.40 1.35 4.40
CA GLY A 188 1.63 1.20 2.96
C GLY A 188 0.37 0.89 2.18
N ALA A 189 -0.38 -0.12 2.61
CA ALA A 189 -1.65 -0.48 1.99
C ALA A 189 -2.67 0.68 2.09
N VAL A 190 -2.77 1.33 3.24
CA VAL A 190 -3.65 2.49 3.45
C VAL A 190 -3.26 3.68 2.57
N PHE A 191 -1.96 3.98 2.43
CA PHE A 191 -1.47 5.04 1.54
C PHE A 191 -1.73 4.73 0.07
N ALA A 192 -1.59 3.46 -0.34
CA ALA A 192 -2.01 2.98 -1.66
C ALA A 192 -3.54 3.01 -1.87
N ARG A 193 -4.31 3.41 -0.85
CA ARG A 193 -5.79 3.41 -0.80
C ARG A 193 -6.37 2.02 -1.07
N LYS A 194 -5.67 0.99 -0.61
CA LYS A 194 -6.14 -0.40 -0.58
C LYS A 194 -6.79 -0.66 0.77
N PRO A 195 -8.09 -1.01 0.82
CA PRO A 195 -8.77 -1.40 2.05
C PRO A 195 -8.04 -2.55 2.77
N VAL A 196 -7.80 -2.37 4.07
CA VAL A 196 -7.14 -3.37 4.92
C VAL A 196 -8.15 -3.95 5.90
N VAL A 197 -8.63 -5.16 5.64
CA VAL A 197 -9.55 -5.89 6.51
C VAL A 197 -8.77 -6.47 7.68
N ILE A 198 -9.23 -6.22 8.90
CA ILE A 198 -8.61 -6.71 10.13
C ILE A 198 -9.61 -7.48 10.97
N GLY A 199 -9.10 -8.46 11.72
CA GLY A 199 -9.76 -9.03 12.88
C GLY A 199 -9.07 -8.54 14.15
N ILE A 200 -9.81 -7.95 15.08
CA ILE A 200 -9.33 -7.72 16.44
C ILE A 200 -10.18 -8.49 17.43
N TYR A 201 -9.60 -8.89 18.55
CA TYR A 201 -10.40 -9.42 19.65
C TYR A 201 -11.39 -8.37 20.14
N SER A 202 -12.58 -8.82 20.56
CA SER A 202 -13.66 -7.96 21.01
C SER A 202 -14.05 -8.19 22.46
N GLY A 203 -13.59 -9.28 23.09
CA GLY A 203 -14.02 -9.69 24.43
C GLY A 203 -15.53 -9.94 24.51
N ASP A 204 -16.10 -9.66 25.69
CA ASP A 204 -17.52 -9.75 25.99
C ASP A 204 -18.20 -8.38 26.07
N ILE A 205 -19.45 -8.35 26.55
CA ILE A 205 -20.28 -7.15 26.76
C ILE A 205 -19.60 -6.07 27.61
N SER A 206 -18.70 -6.44 28.52
CA SER A 206 -18.01 -5.53 29.44
C SER A 206 -16.70 -4.95 28.85
N SER A 207 -16.23 -5.53 27.74
CA SER A 207 -15.00 -5.11 27.07
C SER A 207 -15.00 -3.62 26.71
N ALA A 208 -13.80 -3.04 26.69
CA ALA A 208 -13.62 -1.64 26.35
C ALA A 208 -14.10 -1.32 24.92
N LEU A 209 -13.91 -2.24 23.96
CA LEU A 209 -14.32 -2.04 22.58
C LEU A 209 -15.85 -1.90 22.46
N GLN A 210 -16.62 -2.75 23.14
CA GLN A 210 -18.09 -2.67 23.16
C GLN A 210 -18.58 -1.34 23.74
N ARG A 211 -17.85 -0.78 24.71
CA ARG A 211 -18.18 0.48 25.40
C ARG A 211 -17.56 1.73 24.79
N TYR A 212 -16.80 1.60 23.70
CA TYR A 212 -16.14 2.73 23.05
C TYR A 212 -17.16 3.80 22.58
N ARG A 213 -16.86 5.07 22.88
CA ARG A 213 -17.68 6.24 22.52
C ARG A 213 -16.89 7.34 21.80
N GLY A 214 -15.57 7.19 21.70
CA GLY A 214 -14.68 8.16 21.06
C GLY A 214 -13.36 8.35 21.80
N GLY A 215 -12.41 9.04 21.16
CA GLY A 215 -11.04 9.21 21.66
C GLY A 215 -10.09 8.15 21.10
N VAL A 216 -8.81 8.22 21.46
CA VAL A 216 -7.84 7.19 21.05
C VAL A 216 -8.01 5.96 21.93
N PHE A 217 -8.27 4.82 21.32
CA PHE A 217 -8.41 3.54 22.00
C PHE A 217 -7.04 2.94 22.32
N HIS A 218 -6.82 2.59 23.59
CA HIS A 218 -5.55 2.07 24.11
C HIS A 218 -5.68 0.72 24.82
N ASP A 219 -6.89 0.22 25.05
CA ASP A 219 -7.12 -0.96 25.90
C ASP A 219 -6.73 -2.27 25.20
N LEU A 220 -6.06 -3.16 25.94
CA LEU A 220 -5.86 -4.53 25.51
C LEU A 220 -7.14 -5.34 25.72
N LEU A 221 -7.50 -6.15 24.73
CA LEU A 221 -8.76 -6.88 24.72
C LEU A 221 -8.53 -8.34 25.11
N PRO A 222 -9.46 -8.94 25.89
CA PRO A 222 -9.44 -10.38 26.14
C PRO A 222 -9.45 -11.13 24.81
N LYS A 223 -8.65 -12.20 24.70
CA LYS A 223 -8.53 -13.02 23.48
C LYS A 223 -9.72 -13.94 23.27
N GLU A 224 -10.92 -13.39 23.40
CA GLU A 224 -12.21 -14.06 23.31
C GLU A 224 -13.09 -13.25 22.37
N ASN A 225 -13.79 -13.94 21.45
CA ASN A 225 -14.58 -13.35 20.37
C ASN A 225 -13.75 -12.38 19.50
N ALA A 226 -13.79 -12.55 18.18
CA ALA A 226 -13.12 -11.64 17.28
C ALA A 226 -14.14 -10.87 16.43
N HIS A 227 -13.77 -9.66 16.05
CA HIS A 227 -14.60 -8.77 15.26
C HIS A 227 -13.84 -8.24 14.05
N ALA A 228 -14.47 -8.31 12.88
CA ALA A 228 -13.88 -7.88 11.62
C ALA A 228 -14.25 -6.43 11.29
N MET A 229 -13.25 -5.63 10.93
CA MET A 229 -13.38 -4.21 10.57
C MET A 229 -12.39 -3.86 9.46
N VAL A 230 -12.34 -2.59 9.04
CA VAL A 230 -11.45 -2.14 7.96
C VAL A 230 -10.64 -0.91 8.36
N ILE A 231 -9.32 -0.94 8.23
CA ILE A 231 -8.47 0.24 8.37
C ILE A 231 -8.61 1.11 7.12
N ALA A 232 -8.94 2.39 7.32
CA ALA A 232 -9.22 3.37 6.26
C ALA A 232 -8.30 4.60 6.32
N GLY A 233 -7.51 4.76 7.38
CA GLY A 233 -6.61 5.88 7.54
C GLY A 233 -5.59 5.66 8.64
N TYR A 234 -4.54 6.47 8.62
CA TYR A 234 -3.56 6.57 9.69
C TYR A 234 -3.10 8.02 9.86
N ASP A 235 -2.64 8.36 11.06
CA ASP A 235 -2.11 9.67 11.43
C ASP A 235 -0.92 9.49 12.38
N ASP A 236 0.28 9.78 11.90
CA ASP A 236 1.54 9.62 12.63
C ASP A 236 1.73 10.68 13.73
N ALA A 237 1.07 11.84 13.66
CA ALA A 237 1.14 12.83 14.73
C ALA A 237 0.44 12.32 15.99
N SER A 238 -0.66 11.59 15.81
CA SER A 238 -1.40 10.93 16.90
C SER A 238 -1.03 9.46 17.11
N GLN A 239 -0.22 8.87 16.24
CA GLN A 239 0.10 7.43 16.21
C GLN A 239 -1.15 6.55 16.16
N THR A 240 -2.16 6.95 15.37
CA THR A 240 -3.46 6.25 15.32
C THR A 240 -3.84 5.75 13.95
N PHE A 241 -4.54 4.61 13.93
CA PHE A 241 -5.34 4.15 12.81
C PHE A 241 -6.78 4.63 12.94
N THR A 242 -7.39 4.96 11.81
CA THR A 242 -8.84 5.13 11.66
C THR A 242 -9.44 3.86 11.06
N VAL A 243 -10.38 3.26 11.78
CA VAL A 243 -10.99 1.97 11.47
C VAL A 243 -12.50 2.13 11.30
N VAL A 244 -13.04 1.61 10.20
CA VAL A 244 -14.47 1.64 9.87
C VAL A 244 -15.14 0.38 10.42
N ASN A 245 -16.18 0.57 11.23
CA ASN A 245 -16.92 -0.50 11.89
C ASN A 245 -18.29 -0.76 11.21
N SER A 246 -19.03 -1.76 11.70
CA SER A 246 -20.37 -2.19 11.26
C SER A 246 -21.38 -2.28 12.41
N TRP A 247 -21.22 -1.45 13.46
CA TRP A 247 -22.13 -1.38 14.61
C TRP A 247 -23.05 -0.14 14.60
N GLY A 248 -23.14 0.55 13.46
CA GLY A 248 -23.95 1.75 13.29
C GLY A 248 -23.26 3.04 13.70
N ASN A 249 -23.85 4.16 13.27
CA ASN A 249 -23.26 5.50 13.43
C ASN A 249 -23.35 6.06 14.87
N GLN A 250 -24.09 5.41 15.77
CA GLN A 250 -24.17 5.81 17.18
C GLN A 250 -23.04 5.22 18.03
N TRP A 251 -22.29 4.26 17.48
CA TRP A 251 -21.15 3.66 18.15
C TRP A 251 -19.86 4.42 17.81
N GLY A 252 -18.97 4.61 18.79
CA GLY A 252 -17.68 5.27 18.57
C GLY A 252 -17.78 6.69 18.00
N GLU A 253 -16.86 7.05 17.13
CA GLU A 253 -16.82 8.35 16.44
C GLU A 253 -17.59 8.23 15.11
N GLN A 254 -18.92 8.29 15.15
CA GLN A 254 -19.80 8.12 13.98
C GLN A 254 -19.67 6.76 13.27
N GLY A 255 -19.41 5.70 14.04
CA GLY A 255 -19.16 4.36 13.53
C GLY A 255 -17.69 4.10 13.19
N LEU A 256 -16.81 5.05 13.50
CA LEU A 256 -15.36 4.89 13.37
C LEU A 256 -14.72 4.63 14.73
N LEU A 257 -13.60 3.91 14.68
CA LEU A 257 -12.69 3.69 15.79
C LEU A 257 -11.37 4.39 15.47
N ARG A 258 -10.89 5.21 16.40
CA ARG A 258 -9.52 5.70 16.38
C ARG A 258 -8.72 4.93 17.43
N ILE A 259 -7.71 4.19 17.00
CA ILE A 259 -6.96 3.24 17.82
C ILE A 259 -5.46 3.46 17.67
N ASP A 260 -4.73 3.41 18.79
CA ASP A 260 -3.27 3.51 18.79
C ASP A 260 -2.63 2.38 17.98
N TYR A 261 -1.52 2.68 17.30
CA TYR A 261 -0.80 1.73 16.46
C TYR A 261 -0.45 0.43 17.20
N GLN A 262 0.17 0.54 18.38
CA GLN A 262 0.61 -0.63 19.15
C GLN A 262 -0.58 -1.37 19.74
N THR A 263 -1.59 -0.64 20.21
CA THR A 263 -2.84 -1.25 20.69
C THR A 263 -3.54 -2.04 19.61
N LEU A 264 -3.60 -1.54 18.36
CA LEU A 264 -4.18 -2.31 17.25
C LEU A 264 -3.41 -3.60 17.00
N LEU A 265 -2.07 -3.52 16.90
CA LEU A 265 -1.22 -4.68 16.63
C LEU A 265 -1.33 -5.75 17.74
N ALA A 266 -1.37 -5.32 19.00
CA ALA A 266 -1.51 -6.22 20.14
C ALA A 266 -2.88 -6.94 20.20
N ASN A 267 -3.92 -6.32 19.63
CA ASN A 267 -5.28 -6.85 19.64
C ASN A 267 -5.66 -7.64 18.38
N LEU A 268 -4.77 -7.74 17.38
CA LEU A 268 -5.02 -8.53 16.17
C LEU A 268 -5.29 -10.00 16.51
N SER A 269 -6.41 -10.53 16.04
CA SER A 269 -6.71 -11.97 16.14
C SER A 269 -5.96 -12.78 15.08
N ASN A 270 -5.65 -12.16 13.94
CA ASN A 270 -4.88 -12.73 12.84
C ASN A 270 -4.19 -11.62 12.03
N GLY A 271 -3.39 -11.99 11.02
CA GLY A 271 -2.81 -11.07 10.05
C GLY A 271 -3.86 -10.23 9.29
N PRO A 272 -3.62 -8.92 9.08
CA PRO A 272 -4.49 -8.09 8.23
C PRO A 272 -4.51 -8.56 6.77
N PHE A 273 -5.67 -8.45 6.12
CA PHE A 273 -5.86 -8.77 4.70
C PHE A 273 -6.00 -7.51 3.86
N VAL A 274 -5.30 -7.45 2.73
CA VAL A 274 -5.31 -6.29 1.82
C VAL A 274 -6.06 -6.65 0.55
N ILE A 275 -7.04 -5.82 0.19
CA ILE A 275 -7.71 -5.91 -1.12
C ILE A 275 -6.77 -5.33 -2.19
N ASP A 276 -6.20 -6.20 -3.04
CA ASP A 276 -5.16 -5.79 -3.99
C ASP A 276 -5.72 -5.32 -5.33
N GLU A 277 -6.61 -6.11 -5.92
CA GLU A 277 -7.17 -5.84 -7.25
C GLU A 277 -8.64 -6.24 -7.30
N ILE A 278 -9.47 -5.39 -7.90
CA ILE A 278 -10.88 -5.65 -8.16
C ILE A 278 -11.13 -5.77 -9.66
N ASP A 279 -12.21 -6.46 -10.04
CA ASP A 279 -12.52 -6.65 -11.45
C ASP A 279 -12.90 -5.32 -12.12
N PRO A 280 -12.10 -4.84 -13.10
CA PRO A 280 -12.39 -3.59 -13.78
C PRO A 280 -13.69 -3.65 -14.61
N ASP A 281 -14.19 -4.83 -14.94
CA ASP A 281 -15.43 -5.02 -15.71
C ASP A 281 -16.65 -4.61 -14.89
N GLY A 282 -16.63 -4.82 -13.57
CA GLY A 282 -17.66 -4.32 -12.66
C GLY A 282 -17.72 -2.80 -12.65
N VAL A 283 -16.56 -2.14 -12.53
CA VAL A 283 -16.45 -0.68 -12.61
C VAL A 283 -16.97 -0.16 -13.96
N ARG A 284 -16.60 -0.80 -15.08
CA ARG A 284 -17.09 -0.41 -16.41
C ARG A 284 -18.60 -0.57 -16.55
N ARG A 285 -19.20 -1.63 -16.01
CA ARG A 285 -20.65 -1.84 -16.01
C ARG A 285 -21.38 -0.79 -15.19
N MET A 286 -20.89 -0.47 -13.99
CA MET A 286 -21.46 0.59 -13.17
C MET A 286 -21.36 1.96 -13.84
N LEU A 287 -20.26 2.25 -14.52
CA LEU A 287 -20.12 3.47 -15.34
C LEU A 287 -21.11 3.51 -16.51
N ALA A 288 -21.31 2.39 -17.19
CA ALA A 288 -22.29 2.29 -18.27
C ALA A 288 -23.72 2.51 -17.75
N ALA A 289 -24.10 1.86 -16.64
CA ALA A 289 -25.40 2.05 -16.01
C ALA A 289 -25.62 3.50 -15.56
N ALA A 290 -24.61 4.15 -14.98
CA ALA A 290 -24.70 5.56 -14.57
C ALA A 290 -24.82 6.55 -15.75
N ARG A 291 -24.45 6.13 -16.97
CA ARG A 291 -24.59 6.93 -18.21
C ARG A 291 -25.92 6.67 -18.94
N ILE A 292 -26.74 5.73 -18.48
CA ILE A 292 -28.02 5.36 -19.10
C ILE A 292 -29.17 5.90 -18.22
N GLU A 293 -29.53 7.17 -18.46
CA GLU A 293 -30.86 7.77 -18.23
C GLU A 293 -30.98 9.01 -19.17
N PRO A 294 -32.03 9.19 -20.01
CA PRO A 294 -32.91 8.24 -20.72
C PRO A 294 -32.58 8.10 -22.24
N GLU A 295 -33.22 7.09 -22.85
CA GLU A 295 -33.20 6.50 -24.22
C GLU A 295 -32.26 7.06 -25.34
N PRO A 296 -31.51 6.18 -26.06
CA PRO A 296 -30.57 6.64 -27.08
C PRO A 296 -31.27 7.01 -28.40
N PRO A 297 -30.86 8.11 -29.07
CA PRO A 297 -31.18 8.31 -30.48
C PRO A 297 -30.44 7.27 -31.34
N PRO A 298 -30.90 7.01 -32.59
CA PRO A 298 -30.38 5.92 -33.41
C PRO A 298 -28.88 6.06 -33.65
N VAL A 299 -28.17 4.95 -33.44
CA VAL A 299 -26.71 4.84 -33.57
C VAL A 299 -26.30 5.05 -35.03
N PRO A 300 -25.50 6.10 -35.34
CA PRO A 300 -24.81 6.18 -36.62
C PRO A 300 -23.74 5.09 -36.71
N PRO A 301 -23.36 4.64 -37.92
CA PRO A 301 -22.38 3.58 -38.08
C PRO A 301 -21.05 3.93 -37.39
N VAL A 302 -20.51 2.97 -36.64
CA VAL A 302 -19.19 3.05 -36.01
C VAL A 302 -18.13 3.09 -37.12
N ILE A 303 -17.72 4.31 -37.48
CA ILE A 303 -16.43 4.53 -38.14
C ILE A 303 -15.38 4.32 -37.04
N ARG A 304 -14.54 3.29 -37.15
CA ARG A 304 -13.33 3.16 -36.32
C ARG A 304 -12.47 4.38 -36.59
N GLN A 305 -12.56 5.39 -35.75
CA GLN A 305 -11.59 6.48 -35.75
C GLN A 305 -10.30 5.90 -35.19
N HIS A 306 -9.26 5.81 -36.03
CA HIS A 306 -7.90 5.61 -35.56
C HIS A 306 -7.60 6.68 -34.49
N THR A 307 -7.08 6.28 -33.33
CA THR A 307 -6.70 7.26 -32.29
C THR A 307 -5.68 8.23 -32.89
N SER A 308 -5.66 9.52 -32.55
CA SER A 308 -4.58 10.41 -33.04
C SER A 308 -3.23 9.98 -32.45
N ALA A 309 -2.10 10.43 -33.01
CA ALA A 309 -0.78 10.20 -32.41
C ALA A 309 -0.72 10.75 -30.95
N GLU A 310 -1.40 11.87 -30.69
CA GLU A 310 -1.58 12.42 -29.35
C GLU A 310 -2.45 11.54 -28.46
N GLY A 311 -3.56 11.01 -28.97
CA GLY A 311 -4.40 10.06 -28.23
C GLY A 311 -3.66 8.78 -27.85
N LEU A 312 -2.79 8.29 -28.73
CA LEU A 312 -1.89 7.16 -28.44
C LEU A 312 -0.87 7.53 -27.35
N ARG A 313 -0.21 8.70 -27.47
CA ARG A 313 0.74 9.21 -26.47
C ARG A 313 0.11 9.27 -25.09
N GLU A 314 -1.07 9.86 -24.96
CA GLU A 314 -1.78 9.95 -23.69
C GLU A 314 -2.20 8.59 -23.14
N ALA A 315 -2.62 7.65 -23.99
CA ALA A 315 -2.99 6.32 -23.55
C ALA A 315 -1.81 5.54 -22.97
N ILE A 316 -0.63 5.68 -23.57
CA ILE A 316 0.61 5.09 -23.08
C ILE A 316 1.05 5.79 -21.79
N GLN A 317 1.03 7.14 -21.76
CA GLN A 317 1.41 7.91 -20.59
C GLN A 317 0.54 7.56 -19.36
N ARG A 318 -0.78 7.43 -19.54
CA ARG A 318 -1.70 7.00 -18.46
C ARG A 318 -1.41 5.61 -17.90
N ARG A 319 -0.73 4.75 -18.66
CA ARG A 319 -0.28 3.43 -18.17
C ARG A 319 1.02 3.56 -17.41
N ALA A 320 1.98 4.31 -17.95
CA ALA A 320 3.23 4.64 -17.28
C ALA A 320 3.00 5.31 -15.92
N ASP A 321 2.07 6.28 -15.84
CA ASP A 321 1.76 7.04 -14.62
C ASP A 321 1.17 6.17 -13.48
N LYS A 322 0.78 4.92 -13.76
CA LYS A 322 0.29 3.98 -12.74
C LYS A 322 1.41 3.19 -12.06
N LEU A 323 2.58 3.13 -12.69
CA LEU A 323 3.72 2.39 -12.16
C LEU A 323 4.24 3.09 -10.91
N GLN A 324 4.51 2.32 -9.87
CA GLN A 324 5.12 2.83 -8.65
C GLN A 324 6.63 2.96 -8.85
N CYS A 325 7.24 3.96 -8.23
CA CYS A 325 8.68 4.21 -8.35
C CYS A 325 9.16 4.31 -9.81
N ALA A 326 8.43 5.04 -10.65
CA ALA A 326 8.70 5.16 -12.08
C ALA A 326 8.51 6.60 -12.56
N ARG A 327 9.26 6.97 -13.60
CA ARG A 327 9.01 8.14 -14.44
C ARG A 327 9.33 7.75 -15.86
N VAL A 328 8.31 7.67 -16.70
CA VAL A 328 8.47 7.37 -18.12
C VAL A 328 7.87 8.51 -18.92
N ASP A 329 8.69 9.09 -19.78
CA ASP A 329 8.27 10.07 -20.77
C ASP A 329 7.97 9.34 -22.09
N THR A 330 6.79 9.63 -22.64
CA THR A 330 6.32 9.01 -23.89
C THR A 330 6.35 10.01 -25.04
N GLY A 331 7.14 9.70 -26.06
CA GLY A 331 7.09 10.33 -27.38
C GLY A 331 6.33 9.45 -28.38
N VAL A 332 5.53 10.05 -29.25
CA VAL A 332 4.91 9.36 -30.39
C VAL A 332 5.15 10.19 -31.64
N ALA A 333 5.81 9.60 -32.63
CA ALA A 333 6.10 10.23 -33.90
C ALA A 333 4.88 10.17 -34.85
N ALA A 334 4.93 10.94 -35.95
CA ALA A 334 3.83 11.02 -36.93
C ALA A 334 3.53 9.67 -37.61
N ASP A 335 4.52 8.79 -37.71
CA ASP A 335 4.45 7.42 -38.23
C ASP A 335 3.96 6.40 -37.19
N ARG A 336 3.53 6.86 -36.00
CA ARG A 336 3.13 6.05 -34.83
C ARG A 336 4.27 5.34 -34.09
N SER A 337 5.53 5.57 -34.45
CA SER A 337 6.65 5.04 -33.69
C SER A 337 6.65 5.64 -32.27
N VAL A 338 6.77 4.79 -31.26
CA VAL A 338 6.74 5.15 -29.84
C VAL A 338 8.17 5.20 -29.31
N ALA A 339 8.55 6.30 -28.67
CA ALA A 339 9.80 6.42 -27.94
C ALA A 339 9.49 6.48 -26.44
N LEU A 340 10.04 5.54 -25.67
CA LEU A 340 9.92 5.52 -24.21
C LEU A 340 11.28 5.84 -23.59
N THR A 341 11.33 6.84 -22.71
CA THR A 341 12.55 7.23 -21.98
C THR A 341 12.26 7.39 -20.50
N GLY A 342 13.26 7.19 -19.64
CA GLY A 342 13.11 7.37 -18.19
C GLY A 342 13.47 6.11 -17.42
N PHE A 343 12.76 5.82 -16.34
CA PHE A 343 13.03 4.65 -15.49
C PHE A 343 11.77 4.03 -14.87
N VAL A 344 11.88 2.75 -14.50
CA VAL A 344 10.90 2.00 -13.70
C VAL A 344 11.56 1.30 -12.51
N GLY A 345 10.76 0.97 -11.49
CA GLY A 345 11.25 0.39 -10.24
C GLY A 345 11.63 -1.09 -10.32
N SER A 346 11.20 -1.82 -11.35
CA SER A 346 11.48 -3.24 -11.49
C SER A 346 11.48 -3.71 -12.94
N GLN A 347 12.13 -4.84 -13.21
CA GLN A 347 12.08 -5.48 -14.52
C GLN A 347 10.66 -5.94 -14.88
N ALA A 348 9.88 -6.39 -13.89
CA ALA A 348 8.50 -6.80 -14.10
C ALA A 348 7.62 -5.64 -14.57
N ASP A 349 7.82 -4.43 -14.02
CA ASP A 349 7.12 -3.22 -14.46
C ASP A 349 7.52 -2.82 -15.89
N LEU A 350 8.80 -2.94 -16.23
CA LEU A 350 9.29 -2.67 -17.59
C LEU A 350 8.63 -3.64 -18.59
N ASP A 351 8.65 -4.93 -18.29
CA ASP A 351 8.09 -5.98 -19.15
C ASP A 351 6.57 -5.79 -19.32
N ALA A 352 5.87 -5.46 -18.22
CA ALA A 352 4.43 -5.19 -18.25
C ALA A 352 4.10 -3.94 -19.08
N LEU A 353 4.89 -2.86 -18.96
CA LEU A 353 4.73 -1.65 -19.76
C LEU A 353 4.94 -1.94 -21.25
N LEU A 354 6.05 -2.58 -21.60
CA LEU A 354 6.38 -2.90 -22.99
C LEU A 354 5.34 -3.81 -23.62
N LYS A 355 4.89 -4.84 -22.90
CA LYS A 355 3.79 -5.72 -23.34
C LYS A 355 2.50 -4.95 -23.56
N ALA A 356 2.14 -4.03 -22.67
CA ALA A 356 0.92 -3.23 -22.79
C ALA A 356 0.97 -2.24 -23.95
N VAL A 357 2.14 -1.65 -24.24
CA VAL A 357 2.34 -0.75 -25.39
C VAL A 357 2.31 -1.54 -26.70
N ALA A 358 2.99 -2.69 -26.76
CA ALA A 358 3.02 -3.55 -27.95
C ALA A 358 1.64 -4.13 -28.30
N ALA A 359 0.73 -4.26 -27.32
CA ALA A 359 -0.64 -4.73 -27.54
C ALA A 359 -1.59 -3.63 -28.06
N MET A 360 -1.13 -2.38 -28.22
CA MET A 360 -1.98 -1.29 -28.71
C MET A 360 -2.13 -1.35 -30.24
N PRO A 361 -3.36 -1.37 -30.78
CA PRO A 361 -3.60 -1.56 -32.22
C PRO A 361 -2.97 -0.49 -33.13
N ASP A 362 -2.76 0.71 -32.60
CA ASP A 362 -2.25 1.88 -33.33
C ASP A 362 -0.76 2.18 -33.03
N ALA A 363 -0.07 1.35 -32.23
CA ALA A 363 1.34 1.54 -31.92
C ALA A 363 2.24 0.98 -33.04
N GLY A 364 3.18 1.80 -33.50
CA GLY A 364 4.22 1.41 -34.46
C GLY A 364 5.41 0.73 -33.76
N HIS A 365 6.61 0.97 -34.27
CA HIS A 365 7.85 0.49 -33.64
C HIS A 365 8.04 1.13 -32.26
N VAL A 366 8.49 0.36 -31.28
CA VAL A 366 8.75 0.83 -29.90
C VAL A 366 10.26 0.94 -29.69
N ASP A 367 10.79 2.15 -29.63
CA ASP A 367 12.14 2.47 -29.17
C ASP A 367 12.14 2.61 -27.64
N ASN A 368 12.64 1.59 -26.94
CA ASN A 368 12.70 1.57 -25.49
C ASN A 368 14.07 1.99 -24.97
N ARG A 369 14.11 3.10 -24.25
CA ARG A 369 15.26 3.61 -23.50
C ARG A 369 14.94 3.80 -22.02
N VAL A 370 13.93 3.08 -21.52
CA VAL A 370 13.59 3.05 -20.10
C VAL A 370 14.57 2.12 -19.38
N THR A 371 15.19 2.60 -18.31
CA THR A 371 16.09 1.83 -17.45
C THR A 371 15.38 1.29 -16.21
N VAL A 372 15.90 0.21 -15.63
CA VAL A 372 15.41 -0.30 -14.34
C VAL A 372 16.23 0.33 -13.23
N HIS A 373 15.59 1.11 -12.37
CA HIS A 373 16.17 1.68 -11.16
C HIS A 373 15.45 1.07 -9.95
N PRO A 374 15.99 0.00 -9.34
CA PRO A 374 15.37 -0.60 -8.16
C PRO A 374 15.23 0.41 -7.02
N TRP A 375 14.33 0.15 -6.09
CA TRP A 375 14.32 0.87 -4.82
C TRP A 375 15.68 0.70 -4.09
N PRO A 376 16.30 1.75 -3.52
CA PRO A 376 15.81 3.13 -3.38
C PRO A 376 16.19 4.08 -4.53
N GLN A 377 16.89 3.62 -5.57
CA GLN A 377 17.37 4.47 -6.67
C GLN A 377 16.24 5.22 -7.36
N CYS A 378 15.16 4.55 -7.75
CA CYS A 378 14.02 5.22 -8.39
C CYS A 378 13.45 6.36 -7.54
N GLU A 379 13.37 6.19 -6.22
CA GLU A 379 12.84 7.22 -5.33
C GLU A 379 13.80 8.38 -5.12
N VAL A 380 15.11 8.14 -5.20
CA VAL A 380 16.10 9.22 -5.28
C VAL A 380 15.82 10.08 -6.51
N TYR A 381 15.62 9.48 -7.69
CA TYR A 381 15.29 10.21 -8.92
C TYR A 381 13.95 10.94 -8.85
N LEU A 382 12.95 10.38 -8.16
CA LEU A 382 11.66 11.02 -7.96
C LEU A 382 11.73 12.17 -6.95
N SER A 383 12.33 11.93 -5.79
CA SER A 383 12.42 12.87 -4.67
C SER A 383 13.29 14.08 -4.98
N PHE A 384 14.32 13.91 -5.80
CA PHE A 384 15.28 14.95 -6.13
C PHE A 384 15.22 15.43 -7.58
N ASP A 385 14.12 15.17 -8.31
CA ASP A 385 13.98 15.51 -9.73
C ASP A 385 14.36 16.96 -10.05
N GLN A 386 13.84 17.91 -9.28
CA GLN A 386 14.15 19.33 -9.49
C GLN A 386 15.64 19.62 -9.27
N GLY A 387 16.23 19.05 -8.23
CA GLY A 387 17.66 19.23 -7.93
C GLY A 387 18.57 18.57 -8.95
N LEU A 388 18.14 17.45 -9.53
CA LEU A 388 18.82 16.74 -10.62
C LEU A 388 18.77 17.55 -11.92
N ARG A 389 17.61 18.12 -12.27
CA ARG A 389 17.45 18.99 -13.46
C ARG A 389 18.24 20.29 -13.33
N HIS A 390 18.49 20.76 -12.10
CA HIS A 390 19.18 22.01 -11.80
C HIS A 390 20.48 21.79 -11.00
N ALA A 391 21.29 20.80 -11.39
CA ALA A 391 22.53 20.47 -10.70
C ALA A 391 23.55 21.64 -10.62
N GLY A 392 23.43 22.67 -11.47
CA GLY A 392 24.21 23.91 -11.33
C GLY A 392 25.73 23.71 -11.37
N GLY A 393 26.18 22.66 -12.06
CA GLY A 393 27.59 22.24 -12.15
C GLY A 393 28.05 21.27 -11.05
N LEU A 394 27.17 20.86 -10.13
CA LEU A 394 27.41 19.75 -9.22
C LEU A 394 27.58 18.45 -10.03
N ASP A 395 28.63 17.69 -9.73
CA ASP A 395 28.96 16.45 -10.42
C ASP A 395 29.63 15.47 -9.45
N VAL A 396 29.42 14.17 -9.66
CA VAL A 396 30.04 13.11 -8.88
C VAL A 396 30.51 11.98 -9.80
N LYS A 397 31.76 11.55 -9.60
CA LYS A 397 32.38 10.49 -10.42
C LYS A 397 33.18 9.53 -9.55
N ALA A 398 33.19 8.25 -9.95
CA ALA A 398 34.11 7.27 -9.43
C ALA A 398 35.56 7.61 -9.84
N VAL A 399 36.51 7.37 -8.93
CA VAL A 399 37.95 7.57 -9.17
C VAL A 399 38.63 6.22 -9.28
N GLY A 400 39.36 5.99 -10.38
CA GLY A 400 40.20 4.80 -10.56
C GLY A 400 39.44 3.52 -10.93
N HIS A 401 38.13 3.61 -11.19
CA HIS A 401 37.31 2.51 -11.66
C HIS A 401 36.25 3.05 -12.65
N PRO A 402 35.91 2.35 -13.74
CA PRO A 402 34.65 2.63 -14.44
C PRO A 402 33.50 2.48 -13.44
N ALA A 403 32.67 3.52 -13.31
CA ALA A 403 31.68 3.69 -12.24
C ALA A 403 30.66 2.55 -12.13
N GLU A 404 30.50 1.75 -13.18
CA GLU A 404 29.37 0.86 -13.34
C GLU A 404 29.56 -0.55 -12.78
N HIS A 405 30.78 -0.97 -12.40
CA HIS A 405 31.00 -2.35 -11.93
C HIS A 405 32.09 -2.41 -10.85
N TYR A 406 31.71 -2.47 -9.59
CA TYR A 406 32.60 -2.72 -8.46
C TYR A 406 32.54 -4.18 -8.04
N ARG A 407 33.67 -4.79 -7.73
CA ARG A 407 33.77 -6.15 -7.20
C ARG A 407 33.98 -6.13 -5.68
N GLU A 408 33.57 -7.19 -5.02
CA GLU A 408 33.85 -7.38 -3.59
C GLU A 408 35.34 -7.19 -3.28
N GLY A 409 35.64 -6.33 -2.31
CA GLY A 409 36.98 -5.92 -1.89
C GLY A 409 37.55 -4.69 -2.59
N ASP A 410 36.92 -4.21 -3.67
CA ASP A 410 37.36 -2.99 -4.36
C ASP A 410 37.24 -1.77 -3.46
N SER A 411 38.17 -0.82 -3.63
CA SER A 411 38.18 0.43 -2.89
C SER A 411 37.28 1.47 -3.56
N LEU A 412 36.32 2.01 -2.81
CA LEU A 412 35.47 3.11 -3.28
C LEU A 412 36.16 4.46 -3.06
N ALA A 413 36.26 5.24 -4.14
CA ALA A 413 36.76 6.60 -4.13
C ALA A 413 35.90 7.45 -5.06
N LEU A 414 35.46 8.61 -4.57
CA LEU A 414 34.55 9.50 -5.26
C LEU A 414 35.18 10.88 -5.41
N GLN A 415 35.09 11.47 -6.60
CA GLN A 415 35.38 12.87 -6.83
C GLN A 415 34.07 13.63 -6.97
N VAL A 416 33.85 14.62 -6.11
CA VAL A 416 32.71 15.53 -6.17
C VAL A 416 33.18 16.90 -6.62
N THR A 417 32.49 17.48 -7.59
CA THR A 417 32.66 18.89 -7.97
C THR A 417 31.51 19.68 -7.39
N SER A 418 31.78 20.70 -6.57
CA SER A 418 30.74 21.56 -5.98
C SER A 418 30.11 22.49 -7.04
N PRO A 419 28.85 22.93 -6.85
CA PRO A 419 28.18 23.78 -7.83
C PRO A 419 28.80 25.18 -7.96
N GLY A 420 28.26 26.00 -8.86
CA GLY A 420 28.72 27.37 -9.11
C GLY A 420 28.49 28.39 -7.98
N TYR A 421 28.14 27.96 -6.76
CA TYR A 421 27.87 28.80 -5.60
C TYR A 421 28.41 28.17 -4.31
N PRO A 422 28.68 28.94 -3.24
CA PRO A 422 29.08 28.38 -1.96
C PRO A 422 27.97 27.48 -1.40
N SER A 423 28.30 26.25 -1.04
CA SER A 423 27.28 25.25 -0.68
C SER A 423 27.69 24.34 0.47
N TYR A 424 26.71 23.96 1.28
CA TYR A 424 26.78 22.84 2.20
C TYR A 424 26.58 21.54 1.43
N LEU A 425 27.55 20.62 1.52
CA LEU A 425 27.55 19.34 0.80
C LEU A 425 27.20 18.19 1.73
N TYR A 426 26.34 17.30 1.24
CA TYR A 426 26.00 16.03 1.85
C TYR A 426 26.32 14.94 0.83
N VAL A 427 27.17 13.99 1.20
CA VAL A 427 27.56 12.85 0.37
C VAL A 427 27.09 11.59 1.07
N ALA A 428 26.04 10.98 0.52
CA ALA A 428 25.43 9.76 1.07
C ALA A 428 25.63 8.60 0.09
N TYR A 429 25.93 7.43 0.62
CA TYR A 429 26.07 6.19 -0.13
C TYR A 429 25.00 5.22 0.34
N LEU A 430 24.04 4.95 -0.54
CA LEU A 430 22.91 4.04 -0.32
C LEU A 430 23.30 2.66 -0.84
N GLN A 431 23.33 1.70 0.07
CA GLN A 431 23.85 0.35 -0.16
C GLN A 431 22.72 -0.62 -0.53
N ALA A 432 23.07 -1.77 -1.12
CA ALA A 432 22.11 -2.79 -1.51
C ALA A 432 21.40 -3.43 -0.31
N SER A 433 21.93 -3.27 0.90
CA SER A 433 21.30 -3.64 2.18
C SER A 433 20.12 -2.74 2.56
N GLY A 434 19.98 -1.55 1.96
CA GLY A 434 19.12 -0.47 2.45
C GLY A 434 19.77 0.41 3.52
N GLU A 435 21.01 0.14 3.93
CA GLU A 435 21.79 1.03 4.79
C GLU A 435 22.31 2.25 4.01
N VAL A 436 22.44 3.37 4.71
CA VAL A 436 23.02 4.61 4.21
C VAL A 436 24.27 4.93 5.03
N ALA A 437 25.39 5.10 4.34
CA ALA A 437 26.62 5.62 4.91
C ALA A 437 26.79 7.09 4.48
N TYR A 438 26.95 7.99 5.45
CA TYR A 438 27.30 9.38 5.16
C TYR A 438 28.82 9.50 5.05
N LEU A 439 29.31 9.80 3.84
CA LEU A 439 30.74 9.96 3.56
C LEU A 439 31.22 11.37 3.89
N SER A 440 30.31 12.35 3.87
CA SER A 440 30.58 13.72 4.29
C SER A 440 29.29 14.50 4.54
N TRP A 441 29.28 15.35 5.55
CA TRP A 441 28.21 16.31 5.82
C TRP A 441 28.75 17.54 6.58
N PRO A 442 27.98 18.64 6.68
CA PRO A 442 28.38 19.81 7.44
C PRO A 442 28.40 19.53 8.95
N GLU A 443 29.58 19.29 9.51
CA GLU A 443 29.79 19.00 10.92
C GLU A 443 30.00 20.26 11.79
N GLY A 444 29.65 20.15 13.08
CA GLY A 444 29.86 21.19 14.09
C GLY A 444 28.72 22.22 14.21
N ALA A 445 28.89 23.14 15.16
CA ALA A 445 27.89 24.17 15.46
C ALA A 445 27.76 25.21 14.33
N SER A 446 28.86 25.54 13.65
CA SER A 446 28.89 26.54 12.57
C SER A 446 29.79 26.09 11.41
N PRO A 447 29.36 25.09 10.61
CA PRO A 447 30.11 24.63 9.45
C PRO A 447 30.21 25.75 8.41
N ARG A 448 31.37 25.83 7.74
CA ARG A 448 31.57 26.73 6.60
C ARG A 448 31.13 26.05 5.30
N PRO A 449 30.48 26.78 4.38
CA PRO A 449 30.14 26.23 3.07
C PRO A 449 31.41 25.97 2.25
N VAL A 450 31.34 24.95 1.40
CA VAL A 450 32.38 24.62 0.42
C VAL A 450 32.41 25.70 -0.66
N PRO A 451 33.60 26.20 -1.08
CA PRO A 451 33.69 27.18 -2.15
C PRO A 451 33.13 26.66 -3.49
N PRO A 452 32.68 27.55 -4.40
CA PRO A 452 32.21 27.17 -5.72
C PRO A 452 33.24 26.38 -6.54
N ARG A 453 32.78 25.42 -7.35
CA ARG A 453 33.61 24.64 -8.30
C ARG A 453 34.83 23.93 -7.68
N SER A 454 34.77 23.64 -6.38
CA SER A 454 35.80 22.89 -5.66
C SER A 454 35.74 21.42 -6.07
N ARG A 455 36.90 20.78 -6.24
CA ARG A 455 37.00 19.32 -6.42
C ARG A 455 37.40 18.69 -5.10
N LEU A 456 36.53 17.85 -4.58
CA LEU A 456 36.71 17.12 -3.33
C LEU A 456 36.82 15.64 -3.63
N VAL A 457 37.66 14.93 -2.88
CA VAL A 457 37.79 13.48 -2.99
C VAL A 457 37.39 12.84 -1.67
N PHE A 458 36.49 11.86 -1.72
CA PHE A 458 36.02 11.08 -0.59
C PHE A 458 36.44 9.62 -0.77
N GLY A 459 37.06 9.04 0.25
CA GLY A 459 37.55 7.66 0.20
C GLY A 459 38.93 7.50 -0.45
N GLY A 460 39.28 6.27 -0.81
CA GLY A 460 40.52 5.94 -1.54
C GLY A 460 41.84 6.02 -0.76
N GLY A 461 41.83 6.33 0.55
CA GLY A 461 43.01 6.26 1.42
C GLY A 461 44.08 7.34 1.24
N LYS A 462 43.99 8.16 0.18
CA LYS A 462 44.96 9.21 -0.08
C LYS A 462 44.71 10.42 0.82
N ASN A 463 45.77 11.12 1.22
CA ASN A 463 45.71 12.34 2.02
C ASN A 463 44.93 12.19 3.35
N GLY A 464 44.99 11.02 3.99
CA GLY A 464 44.32 10.75 5.26
C GLY A 464 42.82 10.46 5.14
N GLN A 465 42.28 10.31 3.93
CA GLN A 465 40.89 9.89 3.72
C GLN A 465 40.67 8.44 4.19
N PRO A 466 39.46 8.10 4.66
CA PRO A 466 39.10 6.72 4.96
C PRO A 466 39.25 5.80 3.73
N VAL A 467 39.44 4.50 3.97
CA VAL A 467 39.41 3.47 2.92
C VAL A 467 38.09 2.72 3.04
N TYR A 468 37.19 2.94 2.09
CA TYR A 468 35.93 2.20 1.98
C TYR A 468 36.14 1.00 1.07
N ARG A 469 35.74 -0.19 1.53
CA ARG A 469 35.80 -1.43 0.74
C ARG A 469 34.40 -1.95 0.47
N VAL A 470 34.15 -2.33 -0.78
CA VAL A 470 32.90 -2.97 -1.19
C VAL A 470 32.79 -4.35 -0.54
N ALA A 471 31.65 -4.63 0.09
CA ALA A 471 31.37 -5.88 0.79
C ALA A 471 29.88 -6.21 0.66
N LYS A 472 29.52 -7.46 0.98
CA LYS A 472 28.12 -7.90 0.97
C LYS A 472 27.25 -7.10 1.96
N PRO A 473 25.94 -6.90 1.68
CA PRO A 473 25.20 -7.35 0.49
C PRO A 473 25.61 -6.58 -0.78
N LEU A 474 25.72 -7.30 -1.90
CA LEU A 474 26.12 -6.74 -3.20
C LEU A 474 24.87 -6.58 -4.07
N GLY A 475 24.82 -5.53 -4.89
CA GLY A 475 23.69 -5.27 -5.78
C GLY A 475 23.70 -3.88 -6.39
N ASP A 476 22.50 -3.37 -6.67
CA ASP A 476 22.29 -2.03 -7.21
C ASP A 476 22.33 -1.00 -6.08
N GLU A 477 23.25 -0.04 -6.19
CA GLU A 477 23.60 0.93 -5.16
C GLU A 477 23.64 2.33 -5.76
N ILE A 478 23.65 3.38 -4.93
CA ILE A 478 23.69 4.75 -5.44
C ILE A 478 24.37 5.69 -4.48
N VAL A 479 25.26 6.52 -4.99
CA VAL A 479 25.75 7.70 -4.28
C VAL A 479 24.85 8.88 -4.61
N VAL A 480 24.42 9.59 -3.58
CA VAL A 480 23.63 10.81 -3.69
C VAL A 480 24.41 11.97 -3.08
N VAL A 481 24.69 12.98 -3.90
CA VAL A 481 25.34 14.22 -3.48
C VAL A 481 24.31 15.33 -3.52
N ILE A 482 24.09 15.98 -2.38
CA ILE A 482 23.14 17.09 -2.23
C ILE A 482 23.93 18.34 -1.84
N ALA A 483 23.75 19.42 -2.60
CA ALA A 483 24.38 20.72 -2.34
C ALA A 483 23.31 21.78 -2.12
N SER A 484 23.38 22.50 -1.01
CA SER A 484 22.42 23.57 -0.69
C SER A 484 23.11 24.83 -0.18
N ARG A 485 22.50 26.00 -0.40
CA ARG A 485 22.98 27.28 0.13
C ARG A 485 22.80 27.40 1.66
N ARG A 486 21.90 26.60 2.23
CA ARG A 486 21.66 26.50 3.67
C ARG A 486 21.85 25.06 4.16
N ARG A 487 22.02 24.89 5.47
CA ARG A 487 22.00 23.55 6.07
C ARG A 487 20.60 22.97 5.92
N LEU A 488 20.50 21.79 5.33
CA LEU A 488 19.23 21.06 5.16
C LEU A 488 18.83 20.31 6.43
N VAL A 489 19.81 19.90 7.23
CA VAL A 489 19.63 19.12 8.44
C VAL A 489 20.31 19.82 9.61
N SER A 490 19.60 19.90 10.75
CA SER A 490 20.13 20.35 12.04
C SER A 490 20.69 19.17 12.84
N GLY A 491 21.79 19.40 13.57
CA GLY A 491 22.43 18.35 14.37
C GLY A 491 23.41 17.47 13.59
N ALA A 492 23.90 16.42 14.25
CA ALA A 492 24.77 15.41 13.65
C ALA A 492 23.93 14.37 12.90
N LEU A 493 24.43 13.89 11.76
CA LEU A 493 23.88 12.70 11.12
C LEU A 493 24.41 11.45 11.83
N PRO A 494 23.62 10.37 11.94
CA PRO A 494 24.10 9.13 12.51
C PRO A 494 25.18 8.52 11.60
N GLU A 495 26.12 7.76 12.18
CA GLU A 495 27.18 7.09 11.41
C GLU A 495 26.62 6.07 10.40
N LYS A 496 25.48 5.46 10.75
CA LYS A 496 24.68 4.60 9.88
C LYS A 496 23.22 5.04 9.92
N ASP A 497 22.59 5.09 8.76
CA ASP A 497 21.16 5.38 8.61
C ASP A 497 20.51 4.35 7.68
N ILE A 498 19.20 4.46 7.44
CA ILE A 498 18.50 3.64 6.44
C ILE A 498 17.95 4.49 5.31
N ASP A 499 17.85 3.92 4.12
CA ASP A 499 17.44 4.59 2.87
C ASP A 499 16.16 5.44 3.02
N ARG A 500 15.16 4.94 3.74
CA ARG A 500 13.90 5.63 4.02
C ARG A 500 14.07 6.86 4.91
N GLU A 501 14.86 6.74 5.97
CA GLU A 501 15.15 7.86 6.89
C GLU A 501 16.02 8.91 6.21
N PHE A 502 16.93 8.50 5.32
CA PHE A 502 17.65 9.40 4.43
C PHE A 502 16.68 10.15 3.51
N LEU A 503 15.83 9.44 2.76
CA LEU A 503 14.89 10.05 1.82
C LEU A 503 13.93 11.00 2.52
N THR A 504 13.39 10.61 3.68
CA THR A 504 12.49 11.46 4.48
C THR A 504 13.21 12.74 4.93
N LYS A 505 14.40 12.59 5.54
CA LYS A 505 15.18 13.68 6.10
C LYS A 505 15.59 14.72 5.05
N PHE A 506 15.97 14.28 3.86
CA PHE A 506 16.45 15.17 2.80
C PHE A 506 15.36 15.64 1.82
N ARG A 507 14.19 14.98 1.80
CA ARG A 507 13.02 15.43 1.02
C ARG A 507 12.20 16.49 1.75
N MET A 508 12.05 16.39 3.07
CA MET A 508 11.23 17.33 3.85
C MET A 508 11.60 18.81 3.63
N PRO A 509 12.88 19.22 3.61
CA PRO A 509 13.25 20.60 3.32
C PRO A 509 12.93 21.08 1.89
N LEU A 510 12.67 20.16 0.96
CA LEU A 510 12.35 20.43 -0.45
C LEU A 510 10.85 20.56 -0.70
N LEU A 511 10.01 20.22 0.28
CA LEU A 511 8.55 20.29 0.18
C LEU A 511 7.98 21.64 0.66
N ASP A 512 8.83 22.66 0.90
CA ASP A 512 8.40 23.98 1.33
C ASP A 512 7.58 24.67 0.22
N PRO A 513 6.30 25.00 0.45
CA PRO A 513 5.40 25.48 -0.59
C PRO A 513 5.66 26.93 -1.03
N ASP A 514 6.57 27.69 -0.39
CA ASP A 514 6.88 29.06 -0.82
C ASP A 514 7.82 29.05 -2.05
N PRO A 515 7.33 29.44 -3.25
CA PRO A 515 8.13 29.45 -4.48
C PRO A 515 9.28 30.45 -4.43
N ALA A 516 9.16 31.51 -3.62
CA ALA A 516 10.22 32.50 -3.44
C ALA A 516 11.36 31.96 -2.54
N VAL A 517 11.04 31.08 -1.59
CA VAL A 517 12.02 30.34 -0.79
C VAL A 517 12.68 29.25 -1.64
N ALA A 518 11.89 28.46 -2.37
CA ALA A 518 12.38 27.41 -3.27
C ALA A 518 13.30 27.95 -4.39
N ALA A 519 13.02 29.14 -4.94
CA ALA A 519 13.88 29.79 -5.94
C ALA A 519 15.16 30.42 -5.35
N ARG A 520 15.16 30.76 -4.05
CA ARG A 520 16.33 31.30 -3.34
C ARG A 520 17.26 30.20 -2.82
N ASP A 521 16.69 29.04 -2.50
CA ASP A 521 17.32 27.85 -1.93
C ASP A 521 17.69 26.82 -3.00
N ALA A 522 18.54 27.19 -3.96
CA ALA A 522 19.03 26.25 -4.97
C ALA A 522 19.62 24.98 -4.30
N VAL A 523 18.87 23.88 -4.36
CA VAL A 523 19.35 22.55 -4.01
C VAL A 523 19.73 21.86 -5.30
N ALA A 524 21.02 21.64 -5.49
CA ALA A 524 21.56 20.85 -6.58
C ALA A 524 21.75 19.42 -6.09
N VAL A 525 21.38 18.45 -6.92
CA VAL A 525 21.60 17.03 -6.64
C VAL A 525 22.34 16.39 -7.80
N ALA A 526 23.34 15.57 -7.47
CA ALA A 526 24.03 14.71 -8.42
C ALA A 526 24.03 13.29 -7.87
N VAL A 527 23.86 12.31 -8.74
CA VAL A 527 23.81 10.90 -8.36
C VAL A 527 24.82 10.10 -9.18
N LEU A 528 25.35 9.04 -8.56
CA LEU A 528 26.19 8.06 -9.23
C LEU A 528 25.62 6.67 -8.92
N PRO A 529 24.88 6.06 -9.86
CA PRO A 529 24.49 4.66 -9.75
C PRO A 529 25.74 3.78 -9.74
N LEU A 530 25.75 2.78 -8.88
CA LEU A 530 26.82 1.81 -8.73
C LEU A 530 26.23 0.40 -8.80
N LYS A 531 26.97 -0.54 -9.37
CA LYS A 531 26.65 -1.97 -9.31
C LYS A 531 27.79 -2.72 -8.65
N THR A 532 27.49 -3.37 -7.53
CA THR A 532 28.45 -4.19 -6.80
C THR A 532 28.19 -5.67 -7.07
N VAL A 533 29.24 -6.43 -7.36
CA VAL A 533 29.16 -7.86 -7.72
C VAL A 533 30.19 -8.68 -6.94
N ALA A 534 29.91 -9.97 -6.79
CA ALA A 534 30.85 -10.88 -6.14
C ALA A 534 32.17 -10.91 -6.91
N ARG A 535 33.28 -11.10 -6.19
CA ARG A 535 34.55 -11.38 -6.84
C ARG A 535 34.54 -12.83 -7.30
N GLU A 536 34.62 -13.02 -8.61
CA GLU A 536 34.78 -14.35 -9.25
C GLU A 536 35.99 -15.11 -8.71
#